data_AF-A0A3B9X5R2-F1
#
_entry.id   AF-A0A3B9X5R2-F1
#
_cell.length_a   1.000
_cell.length_b   1.000
_cell.length_c   1.000
_cell.angle_alpha   90.00
_cell.angle_beta   90.00
_cell.angle_gamma   90.00
#
_symmetry.space_group_name_H-M   'P 1'
#
loop_
_entity.id
_entity.type
_entity.pdbx_description
1 polymer ?
#
loop_
_entity_poly.entity_id
_entity_poly.type
_entity_poly.pdbx_seq_one_letter_code
_entity_poly.pdbx_strand_id
1 'polypeptide(L)'
;MTIENPLGGETSYPETYSPEVLYPIPRWPARSLLDIDKKIRMYGLDHWQAYELSWLTSKGKPEVAIAEFFVNCESENIVESKSLKLYLNSFNQERFDTVEKVIDVICRDLSQVTKSEVKVLVTPLRRTIRQTENAPSGVCIDQA
;
A
#
# COMPACT_ATOMS: atom_id res chain seq x y z
N MET A 1 6.55 -16.38 15.28
CA MET A 1 5.73 -15.36 15.95
C MET A 1 4.52 -15.11 15.06
N THR A 2 3.32 -15.24 15.61
CA THR A 2 2.08 -14.83 14.95
C THR A 2 1.98 -13.32 15.03
N ILE A 3 1.92 -12.64 13.88
CA ILE A 3 1.63 -11.19 13.83
C ILE A 3 0.15 -11.05 14.21
N GLU A 4 -0.17 -10.17 15.17
CA GLU A 4 -1.54 -9.91 15.61
C GLU A 4 -2.17 -8.77 14.81
N ASN A 5 -3.50 -8.80 14.65
CA ASN A 5 -4.22 -7.75 13.93
C ASN A 5 -4.05 -6.41 14.68
N PRO A 6 -3.47 -5.36 14.06
CA PRO A 6 -3.19 -4.10 14.74
C PRO A 6 -4.43 -3.25 15.01
N LEU A 7 -5.61 -3.64 14.53
CA LEU A 7 -6.87 -2.93 14.82
C LEU A 7 -7.23 -3.03 16.31
N GLY A 8 -7.46 -1.88 16.94
CA GLY A 8 -7.88 -1.80 18.35
C GLY A 8 -6.78 -1.98 19.41
N GLY A 9 -5.55 -2.33 19.02
CA GLY A 9 -4.41 -2.50 19.93
C GLY A 9 -3.51 -1.25 20.09
N GLU A 10 -2.74 -1.21 21.19
CA GLU A 10 -1.62 -0.28 21.36
C GLU A 10 -0.60 -0.46 20.24
N THR A 11 -0.02 0.63 19.76
CA THR A 11 0.80 0.63 18.54
C THR A 11 2.17 1.21 18.83
N SER A 12 3.18 0.33 18.80
CA SER A 12 4.57 0.78 18.76
C SER A 12 4.91 1.25 17.33
N TYR A 13 5.57 2.39 17.23
CA TYR A 13 6.08 2.91 15.97
C TYR A 13 7.49 2.36 15.76
N PRO A 14 7.77 1.66 14.64
CA PRO A 14 9.13 1.21 14.34
C PRO A 14 10.07 2.41 14.18
N GLU A 15 11.25 2.32 14.80
CA GLU A 15 12.30 3.34 14.66
C GLU A 15 13.21 3.07 13.45
N THR A 16 13.22 1.83 12.96
CA THR A 16 14.01 1.34 11.82
C THR A 16 13.11 0.62 10.83
N TYR A 17 13.62 0.36 9.63
CA TYR A 17 12.95 -0.43 8.59
C TYR A 17 12.43 -1.76 9.16
N SER A 18 11.11 -1.96 9.04
CA SER A 18 10.40 -3.07 9.68
C SER A 18 9.31 -3.65 8.76
N PRO A 19 9.66 -4.48 7.76
CA PRO A 19 8.68 -5.14 6.89
C PRO A 19 7.74 -6.11 7.63
N GLU A 20 8.18 -6.63 8.78
CA GLU A 20 7.44 -7.58 9.61
C GLU A 20 6.18 -7.00 10.26
N VAL A 21 6.01 -5.68 10.28
CA VAL A 21 4.78 -5.05 10.79
C VAL A 21 3.62 -5.16 9.83
N LEU A 22 3.88 -5.46 8.54
CA LEU A 22 2.84 -5.61 7.53
C LEU A 22 1.91 -6.78 7.90
N TYR A 23 0.62 -6.48 7.99
CA TYR A 23 -0.40 -7.44 8.38
C TYR A 23 -1.25 -7.85 7.17
N PRO A 24 -1.17 -9.12 6.71
CA PRO A 24 -2.02 -9.62 5.64
C PRO A 24 -3.45 -9.88 6.17
N ILE A 25 -4.46 -9.48 5.42
CA ILE A 25 -5.84 -9.89 5.63
C ILE A 25 -6.26 -10.80 4.46
N PRO A 26 -6.51 -12.10 4.70
CA PRO A 26 -7.00 -13.00 3.66
C PRO A 26 -8.31 -12.49 3.07
N ARG A 27 -8.42 -12.49 1.74
CA ARG A 27 -9.66 -12.05 1.06
C ARG A 27 -10.78 -13.08 1.20
N TRP A 28 -10.42 -14.35 1.26
CA TRP A 28 -11.39 -15.45 1.13
C TRP A 28 -12.49 -15.45 2.21
N PRO A 29 -12.21 -15.25 3.52
CA PRO A 29 -13.26 -15.21 4.53
C PRO A 29 -14.40 -14.23 4.21
N ALA A 30 -14.08 -13.04 3.70
CA ALA A 30 -15.10 -12.07 3.28
C ALA A 30 -15.78 -12.50 1.96
N ARG A 31 -15.00 -12.97 0.98
CA ARG A 31 -15.54 -13.43 -0.32
C ARG A 31 -16.46 -14.63 -0.21
N SER A 32 -16.21 -15.54 0.73
CA SER A 32 -17.07 -16.72 0.95
C SER A 32 -18.49 -16.37 1.42
N LEU A 33 -18.72 -15.14 1.89
CA LEU A 33 -20.04 -14.67 2.29
C LEU A 33 -20.90 -14.23 1.09
N LEU A 34 -20.32 -14.07 -0.10
CA LEU A 34 -20.99 -13.52 -1.27
C LEU A 34 -21.82 -14.56 -2.07
N ASP A 35 -21.95 -15.79 -1.57
CA ASP A 35 -22.60 -16.91 -2.29
C ASP A 35 -22.10 -17.10 -3.73
N ILE A 36 -20.78 -16.95 -3.90
CA ILE A 36 -20.08 -17.11 -5.17
C ILE A 36 -19.15 -18.33 -5.16
N ASP A 37 -19.02 -18.99 -6.31
CA ASP A 37 -18.04 -20.07 -6.48
C ASP A 37 -16.61 -19.51 -6.33
N LYS A 38 -15.74 -20.24 -5.62
CA LYS A 38 -14.28 -19.98 -5.53
C LYS A 38 -13.62 -19.77 -6.89
N LYS A 39 -14.16 -20.39 -7.94
CA LYS A 39 -13.63 -20.36 -9.30
C LYS A 39 -14.07 -19.14 -10.10
N ILE A 40 -14.95 -18.30 -9.55
CA ILE A 40 -15.38 -17.09 -10.26
C ILE A 40 -14.19 -16.17 -10.49
N ARG A 41 -13.99 -15.76 -11.74
CA ARG A 41 -12.90 -14.85 -12.08
C ARG A 41 -13.32 -13.43 -11.74
N MET A 42 -12.55 -12.78 -10.87
CA MET A 42 -12.70 -11.37 -10.57
C MET A 42 -11.69 -10.58 -11.40
N TYR A 43 -12.08 -9.39 -11.84
CA TYR A 43 -11.22 -8.46 -12.55
C TYR A 43 -11.14 -7.16 -11.78
N GLY A 44 -9.95 -6.59 -11.70
CA GLY A 44 -9.72 -5.31 -11.03
C GLY A 44 -8.45 -5.30 -10.21
N LEU A 45 -8.29 -4.22 -9.48
CA LEU A 45 -7.18 -3.99 -8.58
C LEU A 45 -7.64 -3.13 -7.39
N ASP A 46 -6.95 -3.29 -6.27
CA ASP A 46 -6.99 -2.31 -5.20
C ASP A 46 -5.92 -1.26 -5.50
N HIS A 47 -6.36 -0.02 -5.73
CA HIS A 47 -5.46 1.11 -5.91
C HIS A 47 -5.32 1.87 -4.59
N TRP A 48 -4.12 1.88 -4.05
CA TRP A 48 -3.79 2.60 -2.82
C TRP A 48 -2.91 3.79 -3.12
N GLN A 49 -3.25 4.93 -2.52
CA GLN A 49 -2.40 6.11 -2.57
C GLN A 49 -1.91 6.46 -1.17
N ALA A 50 -0.60 6.39 -0.96
CA ALA A 50 0.07 6.83 0.25
C ALA A 50 0.62 8.24 0.03
N TYR A 51 -0.02 9.22 0.68
CA TYR A 51 0.37 10.63 0.61
C TYR A 51 1.64 10.93 1.41
N GLU A 52 2.00 10.05 2.36
CA GLU A 52 3.09 10.23 3.31
C GLU A 52 4.14 9.13 3.11
N LEU A 53 4.98 9.25 2.07
CA LEU A 53 6.20 8.47 1.94
C LEU A 53 7.41 9.38 2.13
N SER A 54 8.31 9.02 3.04
CA SER A 54 9.55 9.74 3.32
C SER A 54 10.69 8.80 3.65
N TRP A 55 11.92 9.19 3.29
CA TRP A 55 13.15 8.47 3.61
C TRP A 55 14.35 9.44 3.61
N LEU A 56 15.54 8.96 3.98
CA LEU A 56 16.77 9.73 3.92
C LEU A 56 17.59 9.39 2.67
N THR A 57 18.16 10.39 2.01
CA THR A 57 19.25 10.17 1.04
C THR A 57 20.50 9.62 1.74
N SER A 58 21.49 9.14 0.98
CA SER A 58 22.79 8.71 1.53
C SER A 58 23.46 9.78 2.39
N LYS A 59 23.21 11.07 2.09
CA LYS A 59 23.72 12.23 2.87
C LYS A 59 22.86 12.60 4.08
N GLY A 60 21.74 11.92 4.33
CA GLY A 60 20.87 12.14 5.49
C GLY A 60 19.85 13.25 5.30
N LYS A 61 19.73 13.79 4.09
CA LYS A 61 18.66 14.73 3.75
C LYS A 61 17.35 13.94 3.56
N PRO A 62 16.23 14.33 4.22
CA PRO A 62 14.93 13.76 3.95
C PRO A 62 14.44 14.05 2.52
N GLU A 63 13.87 13.04 1.87
CA GLU A 63 13.11 13.15 0.63
C GLU A 63 11.67 12.69 0.88
N VAL A 64 10.72 13.33 0.20
CA VAL A 64 9.29 13.07 0.35
C VAL A 64 8.63 12.82 -1.01
N ALA A 65 7.67 11.92 -1.04
CA ALA A 65 6.95 11.54 -2.25
C ALA A 65 5.52 11.07 -1.95
N ILE A 66 4.70 11.02 -2.99
CA ILE A 66 3.44 10.26 -3.00
C ILE A 66 3.74 8.91 -3.63
N ALA A 67 3.26 7.84 -3.00
CA ALA A 67 3.35 6.49 -3.55
C ALA A 67 1.96 5.97 -3.95
N GLU A 68 1.91 5.20 -5.03
CA GLU A 68 0.74 4.48 -5.50
C GLU A 68 1.08 2.99 -5.57
N PHE A 69 0.18 2.15 -5.04
CA PHE A 69 0.31 0.70 -5.04
C PHE A 69 -0.88 0.08 -5.75
N PHE A 70 -0.60 -0.85 -6.66
CA PHE A 70 -1.61 -1.55 -7.44
C PHE A 70 -1.53 -3.04 -7.10
N VAL A 71 -2.52 -3.52 -6.35
CA VAL A 71 -2.61 -4.92 -5.92
C VAL A 71 -3.70 -5.60 -6.73
N ASN A 72 -3.37 -6.68 -7.44
CA ASN A 72 -4.35 -7.43 -8.22
C ASN A 72 -5.48 -7.96 -7.30
N CYS A 73 -6.74 -7.87 -7.74
CA CYS A 73 -7.87 -8.43 -7.00
C CYS A 73 -7.78 -9.96 -6.79
N GLU A 74 -6.99 -10.67 -7.60
CA GLU A 74 -6.72 -12.11 -7.44
C GLU A 74 -5.68 -12.42 -6.35
N SER A 75 -5.08 -11.42 -5.69
CA SER A 75 -4.13 -11.65 -4.58
C SER A 75 -4.79 -12.42 -3.43
N GLU A 76 -4.01 -13.25 -2.73
CA GLU A 76 -4.50 -14.03 -1.58
C GLU A 76 -4.94 -13.10 -0.44
N ASN A 77 -4.13 -12.07 -0.19
CA ASN A 77 -4.33 -11.11 0.90
C ASN A 77 -4.45 -9.68 0.37
N ILE A 78 -5.24 -8.87 1.07
CA ILE A 78 -5.04 -7.41 1.12
C ILE A 78 -4.08 -7.08 2.26
N VAL A 79 -3.58 -5.85 2.30
CA VAL A 79 -2.78 -5.33 3.40
C VAL A 79 -3.66 -4.48 4.31
N GLU A 80 -3.55 -4.66 5.62
CA GLU A 80 -4.25 -3.82 6.59
C GLU A 80 -3.67 -2.39 6.60
N SER A 81 -4.53 -1.36 6.58
CA SER A 81 -4.11 0.03 6.31
C SER A 81 -3.23 0.63 7.39
N LYS A 82 -3.46 0.31 8.68
CA LYS A 82 -2.61 0.78 9.78
C LYS A 82 -1.22 0.13 9.72
N SER A 83 -1.13 -1.15 9.41
CA SER A 83 0.12 -1.89 9.21
C SER A 83 0.93 -1.31 8.04
N LEU A 84 0.26 -0.97 6.94
CA LEU A 84 0.88 -0.30 5.79
C LEU A 84 1.43 1.07 6.20
N LYS A 85 0.68 1.86 6.99
CA LYS A 85 1.16 3.15 7.49
C LYS A 85 2.41 3.01 8.36
N LEU A 86 2.41 2.06 9.30
CA LEU A 86 3.57 1.81 10.17
C LEU A 86 4.78 1.34 9.36
N TYR A 87 4.56 0.45 8.39
CA TYR A 87 5.58 0.00 7.47
C TYR A 87 6.19 1.17 6.69
N LEU A 88 5.39 2.05 6.08
CA LEU A 88 5.91 3.20 5.33
C LEU A 88 6.64 4.19 6.26
N ASN A 89 6.14 4.41 7.48
CA ASN A 89 6.81 5.25 8.48
C ASN A 89 8.16 4.69 8.91
N SER A 90 8.36 3.37 8.84
CA SER A 90 9.64 2.73 9.17
C SER A 90 10.78 3.15 8.23
N PHE A 91 10.46 3.73 7.07
CA PHE A 91 11.45 4.26 6.11
C PHE A 91 11.97 5.65 6.50
N ASN A 92 11.31 6.35 7.43
CA ASN A 92 11.58 7.78 7.69
C ASN A 92 13.02 8.07 8.10
N GLN A 93 13.68 7.14 8.80
CA GLN A 93 15.09 7.25 9.22
C GLN A 93 16.05 6.40 8.37
N GLU A 94 15.53 5.73 7.36
CA GLU A 94 16.27 4.78 6.55
C GLU A 94 16.90 5.44 5.33
N ARG A 95 18.11 4.98 4.99
CA ARG A 95 18.90 5.59 3.91
C ARG A 95 18.76 4.80 2.63
N PHE A 96 18.30 5.47 1.58
CA PHE A 96 18.26 4.93 0.22
C PHE A 96 19.02 5.85 -0.73
N ASP A 97 19.86 5.25 -1.57
CA ASP A 97 20.64 6.00 -2.55
C ASP A 97 19.78 6.55 -3.69
N THR A 98 18.70 5.84 -4.03
CA THR A 98 17.85 6.15 -5.18
C THR A 98 16.38 5.82 -4.88
N VAL A 99 15.46 6.49 -5.58
CA VAL A 99 14.02 6.23 -5.44
C VAL A 99 13.65 4.84 -5.98
N GLU A 100 14.39 4.35 -6.96
CA GLU A 100 14.24 3.00 -7.52
C GLU A 100 14.45 1.93 -6.44
N LYS A 101 15.41 2.11 -5.52
CA LYS A 101 15.60 1.18 -4.40
C LYS A 101 14.42 1.18 -3.42
N VAL A 102 13.82 2.35 -3.18
CA VAL A 102 12.61 2.46 -2.35
C VAL A 102 11.45 1.72 -3.03
N ILE A 103 11.27 1.93 -4.33
CA ILE A 103 10.26 1.22 -5.15
C ILE A 103 10.47 -0.30 -5.07
N ASP A 104 11.69 -0.78 -5.28
CA ASP A 104 12.01 -2.21 -5.29
C ASP A 104 11.73 -2.88 -3.93
N VAL A 105 12.09 -2.22 -2.83
CA VAL A 105 11.84 -2.72 -1.48
C VAL A 105 10.34 -2.79 -1.21
N ILE A 106 9.59 -1.73 -1.49
CA ILE A 106 8.13 -1.71 -1.28
C ILE A 106 7.44 -2.76 -2.16
N CYS A 107 7.83 -2.85 -3.43
CA CYS A 107 7.32 -3.84 -4.37
C CYS A 107 7.52 -5.27 -3.84
N ARG A 108 8.74 -5.61 -3.41
CA ARG A 108 9.08 -6.92 -2.87
C ARG A 108 8.24 -7.25 -1.62
N ASP A 109 8.22 -6.35 -0.65
CA ASP A 109 7.60 -6.62 0.66
C ASP A 109 6.07 -6.72 0.52
N LEU A 110 5.45 -5.79 -0.20
CA LEU A 110 4.01 -5.85 -0.46
C LEU A 110 3.63 -7.07 -1.30
N SER A 111 4.47 -7.48 -2.26
CA SER A 111 4.22 -8.70 -3.03
C SER A 111 4.28 -9.95 -2.15
N GLN A 112 5.23 -10.00 -1.21
CA GLN A 112 5.36 -11.11 -0.26
C GLN A 112 4.14 -11.24 0.68
N VAL A 113 3.59 -10.11 1.12
CA VAL A 113 2.43 -10.06 2.03
C VAL A 113 1.13 -10.37 1.29
N THR A 114 0.94 -9.79 0.10
CA THR A 114 -0.29 -9.98 -0.71
C THR A 114 -0.34 -11.32 -1.44
N LYS A 115 0.81 -11.99 -1.61
CA LYS A 115 0.98 -13.20 -2.45
C LYS A 115 0.60 -12.95 -3.91
N SER A 116 0.94 -11.76 -4.41
CA SER A 116 0.73 -11.34 -5.79
C SER A 116 1.82 -10.36 -6.17
N GLU A 117 2.09 -10.19 -7.46
CA GLU A 117 2.86 -9.05 -7.94
C GLU A 117 2.12 -7.74 -7.56
N VAL A 118 2.85 -6.81 -6.96
CA VAL A 118 2.38 -5.45 -6.64
C VAL A 118 3.18 -4.45 -7.45
N LYS A 119 2.50 -3.59 -8.20
CA LYS A 119 3.17 -2.47 -8.89
C LYS A 119 3.22 -1.26 -7.97
N VAL A 120 4.35 -0.57 -7.98
CA VAL A 120 4.60 0.61 -7.14
C VAL A 120 5.05 1.76 -8.02
N LEU A 121 4.39 2.91 -7.88
CA LEU A 121 4.82 4.17 -8.48
C LEU A 121 5.15 5.14 -7.35
N VAL A 122 6.27 5.83 -7.46
CA VAL A 122 6.67 6.88 -6.50
C VAL A 122 6.87 8.18 -7.25
N THR A 123 6.09 9.19 -6.89
CA THR A 123 6.13 10.53 -7.49
C THR A 123 6.70 11.53 -6.48
N PRO A 124 7.94 12.02 -6.68
CA PRO A 124 8.50 13.07 -5.84
C PRO A 124 7.68 14.35 -5.91
N LEU A 125 7.42 15.01 -4.76
CA LEU A 125 6.54 16.19 -4.71
C LEU A 125 6.99 17.35 -5.61
N ARG A 126 8.30 17.49 -5.85
CA ARG A 126 8.86 18.48 -6.79
C ARG A 126 8.37 18.32 -8.24
N ARG A 127 7.79 17.17 -8.60
CA ARG A 127 7.22 16.88 -9.92
C ARG A 127 5.69 16.92 -9.93
N THR A 128 5.05 17.13 -8.77
CA THR A 128 3.59 17.05 -8.65
C THR A 128 2.95 18.38 -9.02
N ILE A 129 2.47 18.48 -10.26
CA ILE A 129 1.33 19.33 -10.60
C ILE A 129 0.18 18.35 -10.86
N ARG A 130 -0.50 17.88 -9.80
CA ARG A 130 -1.69 17.05 -10.01
C ARG A 130 -2.83 17.96 -10.42
N GLN A 131 -3.24 17.86 -11.68
CA GLN A 131 -4.58 18.28 -12.07
C GLN A 131 -5.56 17.33 -11.39
N THR A 132 -6.50 17.88 -10.64
CA THR A 132 -7.69 17.13 -10.22
C THR A 132 -8.48 16.82 -11.47
N GLU A 133 -8.46 15.57 -11.93
CA GLU A 133 -9.28 15.18 -13.07
C GLU A 133 -10.73 14.94 -12.65
N ASN A 134 -11.59 15.49 -13.50
CA ASN A 134 -13.04 15.44 -13.67
C ASN A 134 -13.85 14.40 -12.87
N ALA A 135 -15.09 14.80 -12.57
CA ALA A 135 -16.13 13.92 -12.06
C ALA A 135 -16.21 12.62 -12.89
N PRO A 136 -16.57 11.47 -12.25
CA PRO A 136 -16.78 10.22 -12.97
C PRO A 136 -17.70 10.43 -14.17
N SER A 137 -17.39 9.77 -15.28
CA SER A 137 -18.27 9.78 -16.45
C SER A 137 -19.64 9.18 -16.12
N GLY A 138 -20.72 9.82 -16.55
CA GLY A 138 -22.08 9.30 -16.40
C GLY A 138 -23.09 10.35 -15.94
N VAL A 139 -24.26 9.89 -15.50
CA VAL A 139 -25.32 10.70 -14.90
C VAL A 139 -25.41 10.38 -13.41
N CYS A 140 -25.41 11.41 -12.55
CA CYS A 140 -25.59 11.23 -11.12
C CYS A 140 -27.02 10.79 -10.79
N ILE A 141 -27.17 9.64 -10.12
CA ILE A 141 -28.48 9.08 -9.75
C ILE A 141 -29.03 9.63 -8.42
N ASP A 142 -28.23 10.35 -7.64
CA ASP A 142 -28.70 11.01 -6.41
C ASP A 142 -29.67 12.17 -6.71
N GLN A 143 -29.73 12.60 -7.96
CA GLN A 143 -30.59 13.66 -8.48
C GLN A 143 -31.76 13.13 -9.32
N ALA A 144 -31.93 11.81 -9.40
CA ALA A 144 -32.97 11.16 -10.21
C ALA A 144 -34.29 10.95 -9.44
#